data_AF-A0A957IB33-F1
#
_entry.id   AF-A0A957IB33-F1
#
_cell.length_a   1.000
_cell.length_b   1.000
_cell.length_c   1.000
_cell.angle_alpha   90.00
_cell.angle_beta   90.00
_cell.angle_gamma   90.00
#
_symmetry.space_group_name_H-M   'P 1'
#
loop_
_entity.id
_entity.type
_entity.pdbx_description
1 polymer ?
#
loop_
_entity_poly.entity_id
_entity_poly.type
_entity_poly.pdbx_seq_one_letter_code
_entity_poly.pdbx_strand_id
1 'polypeptide(L)'
;DEWSQAQRDLLNAGLLFDRSGFGLEWVPQVAETAVLSQTLSPELTAAELTTLQNYSLDIGNGLTQTVQLARTDVYRLGADRWLYAPPEPEFWGETQTVEGQLLSVRYPARDEAIVQRLAADLEAKLVQVCNTEGYECPSDARVRLDFSSRPNSLRQTTTLFFPTSGAADFSGTIWR
;
A
#
# COMPACT_ATOMS: atom_id res chain seq x y z
N ASP A 1 11.23 -9.40 15.56
CA ASP A 1 11.08 -9.34 14.10
C ASP A 1 10.52 -7.96 13.74
N GLU A 2 11.06 -7.37 12.68
CA GLU A 2 10.75 -6.05 12.15
C GLU A 2 9.27 -5.91 11.78
N TRP A 3 8.71 -6.94 11.13
CA TRP A 3 7.30 -6.96 10.78
C TRP A 3 6.41 -6.94 12.01
N SER A 4 6.71 -7.76 13.02
CA SER A 4 5.93 -7.78 14.26
C SER A 4 5.96 -6.43 15.00
N GLN A 5 7.06 -5.69 14.89
CA GLN A 5 7.17 -4.36 15.51
C GLN A 5 6.30 -3.33 14.77
N ALA A 6 6.35 -3.31 13.44
CA ALA A 6 5.51 -2.41 12.65
C ALA A 6 4.00 -2.68 12.85
N GLN A 7 3.59 -3.94 12.98
CA GLN A 7 2.19 -4.26 13.28
C GLN A 7 1.77 -3.78 14.67
N ARG A 8 2.66 -3.85 15.67
CA ARG A 8 2.40 -3.29 17.01
C ARG A 8 2.29 -1.77 16.98
N ASP A 9 3.16 -1.10 16.23
CA ASP A 9 3.12 0.36 16.07
C ASP A 9 1.79 0.79 15.44
N LEU A 10 1.32 0.11 14.38
CA LEU A 10 0.01 0.35 13.78
C LEU A 10 -1.15 0.11 14.75
N LEU A 11 -1.10 -0.99 15.51
CA LEU A 11 -2.15 -1.32 16.48
C LEU A 11 -2.22 -0.24 17.57
N ASN A 12 -1.08 0.18 18.11
CA ASN A 12 -1.01 1.22 19.14
C ASN A 12 -1.48 2.59 18.64
N ALA A 13 -1.27 2.87 17.34
CA ALA A 13 -1.75 4.09 16.70
C ALA A 13 -3.23 4.03 16.29
N GLY A 14 -3.92 2.89 16.45
CA GLY A 14 -5.28 2.70 15.94
C GLY A 14 -5.37 2.57 14.42
N LEU A 15 -4.23 2.47 13.73
CA LEU A 15 -4.11 2.47 12.27
C LEU A 15 -4.09 1.06 11.66
N LEU A 16 -4.19 0.01 12.47
CA LEU A 16 -4.16 -1.37 11.96
C LEU A 16 -5.27 -1.61 10.93
N PHE A 17 -6.46 -1.05 11.17
CA PHE A 17 -7.62 -1.15 10.29
C PHE A 17 -8.03 0.20 9.68
N ASP A 18 -7.69 1.32 10.31
CA ASP A 18 -7.99 2.63 9.75
C ASP A 18 -7.20 2.87 8.45
N ARG A 19 -7.84 3.49 7.47
CA ARG A 19 -7.29 3.84 6.15
C ARG A 19 -7.59 5.29 5.80
N SER A 20 -7.69 6.17 6.81
CA SER A 20 -7.99 7.61 6.68
C SER A 20 -7.10 8.36 5.69
N GLY A 21 -5.85 7.92 5.48
CA GLY A 21 -4.98 8.45 4.42
C GLY A 21 -5.53 8.31 2.99
N PHE A 22 -6.49 7.41 2.79
CA PHE A 22 -7.23 7.22 1.53
C PHE A 22 -8.67 7.75 1.60
N GLY A 23 -9.02 8.52 2.63
CA GLY A 23 -10.40 8.97 2.89
C GLY A 23 -11.34 7.84 3.30
N LEU A 24 -10.79 6.70 3.74
CA LEU A 24 -11.56 5.53 4.15
C LEU A 24 -11.53 5.39 5.68
N GLU A 25 -12.66 5.65 6.32
CA GLU A 25 -12.80 5.50 7.76
C GLU A 25 -13.32 4.11 8.08
N TRP A 26 -12.63 3.38 8.94
CA TRP A 26 -13.05 2.03 9.32
C TRP A 26 -14.34 2.08 10.14
N VAL A 27 -15.33 1.28 9.73
CA VAL A 27 -16.62 1.16 10.42
C VAL A 27 -16.69 -0.22 11.07
N PRO A 28 -16.21 -0.38 12.31
CA PRO A 28 -16.30 -1.65 13.02
C PRO A 28 -17.78 -1.97 13.31
N GLN A 29 -18.32 -2.98 12.66
CA GLN A 29 -19.58 -3.58 13.12
C GLN A 29 -19.28 -4.80 13.97
N VAL A 30 -19.88 -4.84 15.16
CA VAL A 30 -19.64 -5.83 16.22
C VAL A 30 -19.99 -7.28 15.81
N ALA A 31 -20.68 -7.48 14.68
CA ALA A 31 -21.23 -8.78 14.28
C ALA A 31 -20.77 -9.33 12.92
N GLU A 32 -20.22 -8.53 12.00
CA GLU A 32 -20.04 -8.97 10.60
C GLU A 32 -18.72 -8.50 9.99
N THR A 33 -17.61 -8.91 10.59
CA THR A 33 -16.43 -9.20 9.75
C THR A 33 -16.73 -10.53 9.07
N ALA A 34 -17.38 -10.49 7.90
CA ALA A 34 -17.70 -11.70 7.16
C ALA A 34 -16.38 -12.37 6.75
N VAL A 35 -16.16 -13.60 7.25
CA VAL A 35 -15.06 -14.44 6.77
C VAL A 35 -15.42 -14.85 5.35
N LEU A 36 -14.70 -14.28 4.38
CA LEU A 36 -14.88 -14.59 2.97
C LEU A 36 -14.28 -15.96 2.64
N SER A 37 -13.10 -16.24 3.19
CA SER A 37 -12.42 -17.52 3.02
C SER A 37 -11.51 -17.82 4.20
N GLN A 38 -11.34 -19.12 4.48
CA GLN A 38 -10.33 -19.64 5.38
C GLN A 38 -9.57 -20.76 4.68
N THR A 39 -8.24 -20.75 4.79
CA THR A 39 -7.39 -21.80 4.25
C THR A 39 -6.40 -22.21 5.33
N LEU A 40 -6.29 -23.51 5.58
CA LEU A 40 -5.36 -24.09 6.55
C LEU A 40 -4.32 -24.90 5.79
N SER A 41 -3.06 -24.82 6.22
CA SER A 41 -2.04 -25.77 5.76
C SER A 41 -2.44 -27.20 6.18
N PRO A 42 -2.10 -28.24 5.39
CA PRO A 42 -2.39 -29.64 5.75
C PRO A 42 -1.87 -30.04 7.14
N GLU A 43 -0.73 -29.49 7.55
CA GLU A 43 -0.07 -29.76 8.84
C GLU A 43 -0.65 -28.92 9.99
N LEU A 44 -1.66 -28.08 9.73
CA LEU A 44 -2.27 -27.15 10.68
C LEU A 44 -1.27 -26.21 11.38
N THR A 45 -0.22 -25.80 10.67
CA THR A 45 0.81 -24.88 11.15
C THR A 45 0.69 -23.47 10.56
N ALA A 46 -0.08 -23.30 9.49
CA ALA A 46 -0.38 -22.00 8.88
C ALA A 46 -1.88 -21.88 8.56
N ALA A 47 -2.38 -20.64 8.62
CA ALA A 47 -3.74 -20.29 8.25
C ALA A 47 -3.75 -18.96 7.49
N GLU A 48 -4.55 -18.89 6.43
CA GLU A 48 -4.88 -17.65 5.74
C GLU A 48 -6.36 -17.36 5.94
N LEU A 49 -6.66 -16.15 6.41
CA LEU A 49 -8.01 -15.70 6.70
C LEU A 49 -8.31 -14.46 5.87
N THR A 50 -9.26 -14.56 4.94
CA THR A 50 -9.74 -13.40 4.20
C THR A 50 -11.04 -12.90 4.82
N THR A 51 -11.04 -11.62 5.22
CA THR A 51 -12.16 -10.95 5.85
C THR A 51 -12.64 -9.77 5.01
N LEU A 52 -13.94 -9.49 5.04
CA LEU A 52 -14.49 -8.24 4.51
C LEU A 52 -14.56 -7.20 5.62
N GLN A 53 -13.99 -6.03 5.33
CA GLN A 53 -13.95 -4.88 6.22
C GLN A 53 -14.77 -3.75 5.61
N ASN A 54 -15.67 -3.17 6.40
CA ASN A 54 -16.50 -2.05 5.96
C ASN A 54 -15.80 -0.72 6.27
N TYR A 55 -15.84 0.18 5.31
CA TYR A 55 -15.32 1.54 5.41
C TYR A 55 -16.38 2.53 4.96
N SER A 56 -16.39 3.69 5.60
CA SER A 56 -17.12 4.87 5.15
C SER A 56 -16.21 5.71 4.25
N LEU A 57 -16.75 6.14 3.11
CA LEU A 57 -16.11 7.04 2.17
C LEU A 57 -16.99 8.29 2.01
N ASP A 58 -16.45 9.46 2.29
CA ASP A 58 -17.12 10.72 1.97
C ASP A 58 -17.07 10.96 0.46
N ILE A 59 -18.24 11.04 -0.17
CA ILE A 59 -18.40 11.30 -1.61
C ILE A 59 -18.82 12.75 -1.90
N GLY A 60 -18.78 13.62 -0.89
CA GLY A 60 -19.10 15.03 -0.96
C GLY A 60 -20.57 15.34 -0.68
N ASN A 61 -20.87 16.62 -0.49
CA ASN A 61 -22.22 17.13 -0.19
C ASN A 61 -22.84 16.51 1.08
N GLY A 62 -22.02 16.08 2.03
CA GLY A 62 -22.46 15.42 3.26
C GLY A 62 -22.97 13.99 3.05
N LEU A 63 -22.71 13.39 1.88
CA LEU A 63 -23.08 12.01 1.59
C LEU A 63 -21.89 11.08 1.84
N THR A 64 -22.18 9.94 2.47
CA THR A 64 -21.21 8.87 2.68
C THR A 64 -21.64 7.60 1.94
N GLN A 65 -20.64 6.88 1.44
CA GLN A 65 -20.81 5.59 0.79
C GLN A 65 -20.08 4.52 1.61
N THR A 66 -20.72 3.36 1.80
CA THR A 66 -20.05 2.19 2.37
C THR A 66 -19.27 1.44 1.29
N VAL A 67 -17.99 1.20 1.55
CA VAL A 67 -17.10 0.41 0.71
C VAL A 67 -16.62 -0.81 1.49
N GLN A 68 -16.58 -1.98 0.85
CA GLN A 68 -16.06 -3.20 1.46
C GLN A 68 -14.69 -3.53 0.89
N LEU A 69 -13.69 -3.71 1.75
CA LEU A 69 -12.36 -4.16 1.35
C LEU A 69 -12.10 -5.57 1.87
N ALA A 70 -11.65 -6.44 0.97
CA ALA A 70 -11.14 -7.75 1.36
C ALA A 70 -9.72 -7.59 1.93
N ARG A 71 -9.50 -8.16 3.12
CA ARG A 71 -8.21 -8.21 3.80
C ARG A 71 -7.84 -9.66 4.04
N THR A 72 -6.67 -10.08 3.57
CA THR A 72 -6.12 -11.41 3.87
C THR A 72 -5.07 -11.29 4.96
N ASP A 73 -5.28 -12.00 6.05
CA ASP A 73 -4.39 -12.09 7.20
C ASP A 73 -3.77 -13.48 7.27
N VAL A 74 -2.45 -13.54 7.49
CA VAL A 74 -1.70 -14.80 7.61
C VAL A 74 -1.40 -15.06 9.08
N TYR A 75 -1.66 -16.28 9.53
CA TYR A 75 -1.36 -16.74 10.86
C TYR A 75 -0.47 -17.98 10.81
N ARG A 76 0.45 -18.11 11.75
CA ARG A 76 1.29 -19.29 11.92
C ARG A 76 1.23 -19.81 13.35
N LEU A 77 1.27 -21.12 13.50
CA LEU A 77 1.29 -21.77 14.80
C LEU A 77 2.69 -21.57 15.43
N GLY A 78 2.72 -20.83 16.53
CA GLY A 78 3.87 -20.76 17.41
C GLY A 78 3.93 -21.96 18.36
N ALA A 79 4.67 -21.84 19.46
CA ALA A 79 4.80 -22.93 20.44
C ALA A 79 3.47 -23.32 21.10
N ASP A 80 2.59 -22.35 21.37
CA ASP A 80 1.36 -22.54 22.15
C ASP A 80 0.13 -21.84 21.55
N ARG A 81 0.28 -21.03 20.50
CA ARG A 81 -0.79 -20.19 19.95
C ARG A 81 -0.56 -19.81 18.49
N TRP A 82 -1.64 -19.46 17.81
CA TRP A 82 -1.59 -18.80 16.50
C TRP A 82 -1.06 -17.37 16.64
N LEU A 83 -0.11 -17.03 15.79
CA LEU A 83 0.54 -15.72 15.74
C LEU A 83 0.21 -15.07 14.40
N TYR A 84 -0.21 -13.81 14.42
CA TYR A 84 -0.28 -13.00 13.21
C TYR A 84 1.13 -12.92 12.62
N ALA A 85 1.28 -13.25 11.34
CA ALA A 85 2.55 -13.47 10.68
C ALA A 85 2.61 -12.74 9.32
N PRO A 86 3.80 -12.39 8.83
CA PRO A 86 3.94 -11.86 7.48
C PRO A 86 3.50 -12.89 6.44
N PRO A 87 2.83 -12.46 5.37
CA PRO A 87 2.64 -13.30 4.19
C PRO A 87 4.00 -13.71 3.60
N GLU A 88 4.06 -14.91 3.03
CA GLU A 88 5.25 -15.36 2.31
C GLU A 88 5.47 -14.52 1.04
N PRO A 89 6.70 -14.44 0.50
CA PRO A 89 6.99 -13.70 -0.73
C PRO A 89 6.07 -14.08 -1.91
N GLU A 90 5.69 -15.35 -2.02
CA GLU A 90 4.83 -15.87 -3.08
C GLU A 90 3.42 -15.27 -3.05
N PHE A 91 2.92 -14.86 -1.87
CA PHE A 91 1.63 -14.18 -1.73
C PHE A 91 1.56 -12.88 -2.54
N TRP A 92 2.68 -12.18 -2.65
CA TRP A 92 2.81 -10.91 -3.36
C TRP A 92 3.04 -11.11 -4.87
N GLY A 93 3.56 -12.28 -5.25
CA GLY A 93 3.97 -12.56 -6.61
C GLY A 93 5.30 -11.89 -6.97
N GLU A 94 5.72 -12.07 -8.22
CA GLU A 94 6.97 -11.51 -8.72
C GLU A 94 6.95 -9.97 -8.71
N THR A 95 8.12 -9.36 -8.52
CA THR A 95 8.22 -7.91 -8.66
C THR A 95 8.21 -7.52 -10.13
N GLN A 96 7.33 -6.58 -10.47
CA GLN A 96 7.17 -6.00 -11.78
C GLN A 96 7.54 -4.51 -11.77
N THR A 97 7.64 -3.92 -12.95
CA THR A 97 7.93 -2.50 -13.12
C THR A 97 7.11 -1.96 -14.28
N VAL A 98 6.51 -0.78 -14.08
CA VAL A 98 5.89 0.01 -15.15
C VAL A 98 6.76 1.24 -15.40
N GLU A 99 7.12 1.45 -16.66
CA GLU A 99 7.98 2.56 -17.11
C GLU A 99 7.15 3.53 -17.94
N GLY A 100 7.15 4.79 -17.51
CA GLY A 100 6.61 5.95 -18.22
C GLY A 100 7.71 6.87 -18.72
N GLN A 101 7.34 8.07 -19.17
CA GLN A 101 8.29 9.09 -19.59
C GLN A 101 8.98 9.71 -18.37
N LEU A 102 8.19 10.11 -17.36
CA LEU A 102 8.65 10.80 -16.15
C LEU A 102 8.54 9.93 -14.90
N LEU A 103 7.82 8.82 -14.93
CA LEU A 103 7.59 7.92 -13.81
C LEU A 103 8.06 6.50 -14.07
N SER A 104 8.73 5.88 -13.11
CA SER A 104 8.98 4.44 -13.02
C SER A 104 8.37 3.94 -11.72
N VAL A 105 7.56 2.89 -11.77
CA VAL A 105 6.96 2.30 -10.57
C VAL A 105 7.30 0.82 -10.48
N ARG A 106 7.94 0.43 -9.38
CA ARG A 106 8.22 -0.97 -9.02
C ARG A 106 7.14 -1.47 -8.06
N TYR A 107 6.60 -2.66 -8.30
CA TYR A 107 5.47 -3.20 -7.52
C TYR A 107 5.39 -4.73 -7.57
N PRO A 108 4.83 -5.40 -6.57
CA PRO A 108 4.53 -6.83 -6.64
C PRO A 108 3.36 -7.11 -7.59
N ALA A 109 3.39 -8.22 -8.33
CA ALA A 109 2.39 -8.57 -9.36
C ALA A 109 0.94 -8.52 -8.84
N ARG A 110 0.71 -8.85 -7.55
CA ARG A 110 -0.61 -8.74 -6.91
C ARG A 110 -1.23 -7.33 -6.99
N ASP A 111 -0.39 -6.31 -7.10
CA ASP A 111 -0.79 -4.91 -7.10
C ASP A 111 -0.97 -4.30 -8.49
N GLU A 112 -0.77 -5.09 -9.55
CA GLU A 112 -0.72 -4.62 -10.93
C GLU A 112 -1.91 -3.74 -11.32
N ALA A 113 -3.14 -4.19 -11.07
CA ALA A 113 -4.34 -3.46 -11.48
C ALA A 113 -4.44 -2.07 -10.82
N ILE A 114 -4.04 -1.95 -9.55
CA ILE A 114 -4.05 -0.68 -8.81
C ILE A 114 -2.92 0.22 -9.31
N VAL A 115 -1.71 -0.36 -9.46
CA VAL A 115 -0.51 0.39 -9.85
C VAL A 115 -0.61 0.91 -11.28
N GLN A 116 -1.15 0.13 -12.22
CA GLN A 116 -1.32 0.59 -13.59
C GLN A 116 -2.21 1.83 -13.68
N ARG A 117 -3.34 1.84 -12.95
CA ARG A 117 -4.23 2.99 -12.89
C ARG A 117 -3.55 4.21 -12.25
N LEU A 118 -2.94 4.01 -11.09
CA LEU A 118 -2.27 5.10 -10.37
C LEU A 118 -1.09 5.66 -11.15
N ALA A 119 -0.27 4.81 -11.76
CA ALA A 119 0.88 5.22 -12.55
C ALA A 119 0.45 6.09 -13.74
N ALA A 120 -0.64 5.72 -14.44
CA ALA A 120 -1.20 6.54 -15.51
C ALA A 120 -1.66 7.93 -15.01
N ASP A 121 -2.38 7.98 -13.88
CA ASP A 121 -2.86 9.24 -13.29
C ASP A 121 -1.68 10.12 -12.81
N LEU A 122 -0.65 9.53 -12.22
CA LEU A 122 0.53 10.26 -11.74
C LEU A 122 1.40 10.76 -12.89
N GLU A 123 1.63 9.93 -13.91
CA GLU A 123 2.36 10.32 -15.12
C GLU A 123 1.70 11.52 -15.80
N ALA A 124 0.36 11.49 -15.96
CA ALA A 124 -0.40 12.59 -16.55
C ALA A 124 -0.20 13.90 -15.76
N LYS A 125 -0.18 13.83 -14.42
CA LYS A 125 0.09 15.00 -13.57
C LYS A 125 1.52 15.49 -13.69
N LEU A 126 2.51 14.59 -13.74
CA LEU A 126 3.92 14.96 -13.92
C LEU A 126 4.13 15.67 -15.27
N VAL A 127 3.54 15.14 -16.34
CA VAL A 127 3.56 15.78 -17.66
C VAL A 127 2.88 17.15 -17.63
N GLN A 128 1.75 17.29 -16.93
CA GLN A 128 1.07 18.58 -16.79
C GLN A 128 1.95 19.62 -16.07
N VAL A 129 2.62 19.22 -14.98
CA VAL A 129 3.57 20.09 -14.27
C VAL A 129 4.73 20.48 -15.18
N CYS A 130 5.30 19.53 -15.90
CA CYS A 130 6.40 19.79 -16.83
C CYS A 130 6.04 20.70 -18.00
N ASN A 131 4.76 20.77 -18.38
CA ASN A 131 4.24 21.67 -19.41
C ASN A 131 3.73 23.01 -18.88
N THR A 132 3.85 23.27 -17.57
CA THR A 132 3.37 24.53 -16.97
C THR A 132 4.27 25.70 -17.37
N GLU A 133 3.68 26.80 -17.82
CA GLU A 133 4.44 27.99 -18.22
C GLU A 133 5.30 28.51 -17.06
N GLY A 134 6.57 28.82 -17.35
CA GLY A 134 7.54 29.29 -16.36
C GLY A 134 8.18 28.17 -15.52
N TYR A 135 7.84 26.90 -15.74
CA TYR A 135 8.54 25.76 -15.17
C TYR A 135 9.45 25.11 -16.22
N GLU A 136 10.74 24.99 -15.93
CA GLU A 136 11.69 24.25 -16.76
C GLU A 136 11.79 22.81 -16.24
N CYS A 137 11.15 21.88 -16.95
CA CYS A 137 11.23 20.45 -16.65
C CYS A 137 12.65 19.94 -16.92
N PRO A 138 13.36 19.36 -15.94
CA PRO A 138 14.69 18.81 -16.16
C PRO A 138 14.65 17.69 -17.21
N SER A 139 15.62 17.67 -18.14
CA SER A 139 15.69 16.67 -19.21
C SER A 139 15.91 15.24 -18.72
N ASP A 140 16.38 15.09 -17.48
CA ASP A 140 16.64 13.85 -16.77
C ASP A 140 15.64 13.60 -15.63
N ALA A 141 14.58 14.40 -15.53
CA ALA A 141 13.59 14.26 -14.48
C ALA A 141 12.95 12.87 -14.55
N ARG A 142 13.15 12.07 -13.50
CA ARG A 142 12.51 10.78 -13.35
C ARG A 142 12.12 10.56 -11.89
N VAL A 143 10.83 10.34 -11.70
CA VAL A 143 10.24 9.91 -10.44
C VAL A 143 10.25 8.38 -10.41
N ARG A 144 10.73 7.80 -9.32
CA ARG A 144 10.68 6.38 -9.00
C ARG A 144 9.77 6.16 -7.81
N LEU A 145 8.83 5.25 -7.94
CA LEU A 145 7.94 4.83 -6.86
C LEU A 145 8.12 3.33 -6.59
N ASP A 146 8.23 2.95 -5.33
CA ASP A 146 8.30 1.55 -4.91
C ASP A 146 7.10 1.19 -4.03
N PHE A 147 6.27 0.28 -4.53
CA PHE A 147 5.18 -0.34 -3.77
C PHE A 147 5.74 -1.54 -3.03
N SER A 148 6.18 -1.31 -1.80
CA SER A 148 6.93 -2.30 -1.05
C SER A 148 6.03 -3.08 -0.08
N SER A 149 6.18 -4.40 -0.09
CA SER A 149 5.56 -5.29 0.92
C SER A 149 6.25 -5.24 2.29
N ARG A 150 7.33 -4.45 2.42
CA ARG A 150 8.12 -4.37 3.67
C ARG A 150 7.59 -3.28 4.61
N PRO A 151 7.42 -3.58 5.91
CA PRO A 151 6.89 -2.65 6.90
C PRO A 151 7.58 -1.30 7.06
N ASN A 152 8.91 -1.28 6.96
CA ASN A 152 9.68 -0.05 7.15
C ASN A 152 9.98 0.70 5.86
N SER A 153 9.35 0.30 4.76
CA SER A 153 9.62 0.89 3.45
C SER A 153 9.31 2.40 3.44
N LEU A 154 8.27 2.85 4.17
CA LEU A 154 7.98 4.28 4.40
C LEU A 154 9.05 5.01 5.23
N ARG A 155 9.79 4.33 6.11
CA ARG A 155 10.87 4.95 6.91
C ARG A 155 12.13 5.23 6.09
N GLN A 156 12.26 4.58 4.92
CA GLN A 156 13.36 4.81 3.99
C GLN A 156 13.07 5.95 2.99
N THR A 157 11.92 6.61 3.12
CA THR A 157 11.58 7.78 2.30
C THR A 157 12.58 8.90 2.60
N THR A 158 13.49 9.14 1.67
CA THR A 158 14.34 10.34 1.70
C THR A 158 13.43 11.52 1.39
N THR A 159 13.11 12.29 2.42
CA THR A 159 12.35 13.54 2.27
C THR A 159 13.18 14.54 1.47
N LEU A 160 12.61 14.98 0.35
CA LEU A 160 12.94 16.14 -0.48
C LEU A 160 14.14 16.99 -0.01
N PHE A 161 15.24 16.93 -0.77
CA PHE A 161 16.09 18.10 -0.97
C PHE A 161 16.01 18.46 -2.45
N PHE A 162 15.67 19.71 -2.76
CA PHE A 162 15.88 20.28 -4.10
C PHE A 162 17.30 20.81 -4.15
N PRO A 163 18.32 20.07 -4.65
CA PRO A 163 19.57 20.70 -5.01
C PRO A 163 19.27 21.62 -6.20
N THR A 164 19.65 22.89 -6.08
CA THR A 164 19.60 23.92 -7.12
C THR A 164 20.51 23.63 -8.33
N SER A 165 20.90 22.38 -8.54
CA SER A 165 21.74 21.93 -9.65
C SER A 165 21.49 20.47 -10.01
N GLY A 166 20.65 20.24 -11.02
CA GLY A 166 21.00 19.35 -12.13
C GLY A 166 20.63 17.87 -12.11
N ALA A 167 19.94 17.34 -11.10
CA ALA A 167 19.29 16.03 -11.20
C ALA A 167 18.17 15.91 -10.16
N ALA A 168 16.95 15.63 -10.61
CA ALA A 168 15.79 15.44 -9.75
C ALA A 168 15.36 13.96 -9.81
N ASP A 169 16.04 13.13 -9.01
CA ASP A 169 15.70 11.72 -8.81
C ASP A 169 14.80 11.64 -7.56
N PHE A 170 13.51 11.41 -7.77
CA PHE A 170 12.54 11.31 -6.67
C PHE A 170 12.28 9.85 -6.39
N SER A 171 12.59 9.36 -5.19
CA SER A 171 12.23 7.99 -4.77
C SER A 171 11.19 8.06 -3.66
N GLY A 172 9.97 7.60 -3.94
CA GLY A 172 8.90 7.45 -2.96
C GLY A 172 8.62 5.98 -2.69
N THR A 173 8.40 5.62 -1.43
CA THR A 173 8.06 4.24 -1.06
C THR A 173 6.71 4.23 -0.38
N ILE A 174 5.79 3.37 -0.81
CA ILE A 174 4.48 3.21 -0.18
C ILE A 174 4.47 1.89 0.57
N TRP A 175 4.21 1.97 1.86
CA TRP A 175 3.91 0.81 2.70
C TRP A 175 2.40 0.62 2.83
N ARG A 176 1.96 -0.64 2.85
CA ARG A 176 0.56 -1.07 3.00
C ARG A 176 0.31 -1.70 4.36
#